data_AF-A0AAF0MM52-F1
#
_entry.id   AF-A0AAF0MM52-F1
#
_cell.length_a   1.000
_cell.length_b   1.000
_cell.length_c   1.000
_cell.angle_alpha   90.00
_cell.angle_beta   90.00
_cell.angle_gamma   90.00
#
_symmetry.space_group_name_H-M   'P 1'
#
loop_
_entity.id
_entity.type
_entity.pdbx_description
1 polymer ?
#
loop_
_entity_poly.entity_id
_entity_poly.type
_entity_poly.pdbx_seq_one_letter_code
_entity_poly.pdbx_strand_id
1 'polypeptide(L)'
;MWKILGTEAIYLDIPVTWKKRMLELAPEDDKGKRFKEILTDSDVEYIFNAESLEHTFFIRLKDEITPEEIQSMADTVLDTLKALEVPVVQIEDDVQRYQVIITNYHEPEIIGLNKTPGMSSGQVFMPIISSLNAPGQLNPKFSGGYDS
;
A
#
# COMPACT_ATOMS: atom_id res chain seq x y z
N MET A 1 21.67 -6.30 -2.07
CA MET A 1 21.31 -5.45 -0.89
C MET A 1 20.00 -4.72 -1.17
N TRP A 2 19.15 -4.53 -0.16
CA TRP A 2 17.84 -3.88 -0.32
C TRP A 2 17.97 -2.37 -0.22
N LYS A 3 17.24 -1.65 -1.09
CA LYS A 3 17.04 -0.21 -1.01
C LYS A 3 15.54 0.08 -0.98
N ILE A 4 15.09 0.80 0.04
CA ILE A 4 13.71 1.22 0.24
C ILE A 4 13.66 2.73 0.16
N LEU A 5 12.92 3.26 -0.82
CA LEU A 5 12.82 4.71 -1.09
C LEU A 5 14.22 5.36 -1.20
N GLY A 6 15.14 4.68 -1.89
CA GLY A 6 16.54 5.08 -2.10
C GLY A 6 17.48 4.88 -0.92
N THR A 7 17.02 4.35 0.22
CA THR A 7 17.84 4.14 1.42
C THR A 7 18.11 2.66 1.65
N GLU A 8 19.36 2.31 1.98
CA GLU A 8 19.74 0.93 2.28
C GLU A 8 18.99 0.41 3.52
N ALA A 9 18.50 -0.82 3.43
CA ALA A 9 17.81 -1.49 4.53
C ALA A 9 18.23 -2.95 4.60
N ILE A 10 18.23 -3.52 5.81
CA ILE A 10 18.17 -4.97 5.98
C ILE A 10 16.70 -5.41 6.04
N TYR A 11 16.43 -6.69 5.80
CA TYR A 11 15.07 -7.20 5.71
C TYR A 11 14.17 -6.83 6.91
N LEU A 12 14.73 -6.90 8.13
CA LEU A 12 14.02 -6.57 9.37
C LEU A 12 13.69 -5.08 9.50
N ASP A 13 14.45 -4.21 8.84
CA ASP A 13 14.33 -2.75 8.93
C ASP A 13 13.52 -2.16 7.78
N ILE A 14 13.06 -2.98 6.82
CA ILE A 14 12.26 -2.52 5.67
C ILE A 14 11.06 -1.65 6.10
N PRO A 15 10.17 -2.08 7.02
CA PRO A 15 9.01 -1.26 7.40
C PRO A 15 9.41 0.03 8.12
N VAL A 16 10.44 -0.04 8.98
CA VAL A 16 10.96 1.12 9.71
C VAL A 16 11.57 2.15 8.76
N THR A 17 12.37 1.67 7.80
CA THR A 17 13.01 2.49 6.77
C THR A 17 11.96 3.14 5.89
N TRP A 18 10.95 2.37 5.44
CA TRP A 18 9.85 2.90 4.65
C TRP A 18 9.11 4.02 5.40
N LYS A 19 8.69 3.77 6.65
CA LYS A 19 7.97 4.75 7.47
C LYS A 19 8.79 6.03 7.65
N LYS A 20 10.07 5.89 8.03
CA LYS A 20 10.97 7.03 8.22
C LYS A 20 11.10 7.86 6.93
N ARG A 21 11.32 7.20 5.80
CA ARG A 21 11.49 7.88 4.51
C ARG A 21 10.20 8.56 4.06
N MET A 22 9.04 7.95 4.27
CA MET A 22 7.75 8.60 3.97
C MET A 22 7.52 9.84 4.83
N LEU A 23 7.90 9.84 6.11
CA LEU A 23 7.82 11.03 6.97
C LEU A 23 8.76 12.15 6.50
N GLU A 24 9.96 11.81 6.01
CA GLU A 24 10.93 12.78 5.48
C GLU A 24 10.50 13.37 4.13
N LEU A 25 9.86 12.56 3.28
CA LEU A 25 9.50 12.93 1.90
C LEU A 25 8.12 13.59 1.81
N ALA A 26 7.24 13.40 2.80
CA ALA A 26 5.91 13.97 2.79
C ALA A 26 5.95 15.51 2.78
N PRO A 27 5.00 16.18 2.08
CA PRO A 27 4.97 17.62 1.96
C PRO A 27 4.83 18.33 3.32
N GLU A 28 5.20 19.61 3.38
CA GLU A 28 5.11 20.45 4.58
C GLU A 28 3.82 21.30 4.64
N ASP A 29 2.88 21.06 3.73
CA ASP A 29 1.56 21.68 3.75
C ASP A 29 0.67 21.05 4.85
N ASP A 30 -0.53 21.59 5.04
CA ASP A 30 -1.41 21.12 6.12
C ASP A 30 -1.84 19.66 5.94
N LYS A 31 -1.99 19.20 4.68
CA LYS A 31 -2.25 17.80 4.34
C LYS A 31 -1.08 16.91 4.75
N GLY A 32 0.13 17.30 4.40
CA GLY A 32 1.36 16.59 4.72
C GLY A 32 1.67 16.56 6.22
N LYS A 33 1.39 17.64 6.96
CA LYS A 33 1.48 17.65 8.42
C LYS A 33 0.53 16.63 9.05
N ARG A 34 -0.75 16.64 8.63
CA ARG A 34 -1.73 15.67 9.14
C ARG A 34 -1.35 14.23 8.79
N PHE A 35 -0.83 14.00 7.58
CA PHE A 35 -0.27 12.71 7.20
C PHE A 35 0.88 12.27 8.12
N LYS A 36 1.82 13.17 8.42
CA LYS A 36 2.95 12.87 9.31
C LYS A 36 2.50 12.52 10.72
N GLU A 37 1.51 13.24 11.27
CA GLU A 37 0.91 12.93 12.57
C GLU A 37 0.32 11.52 12.59
N ILE A 38 -0.56 11.21 11.63
CA ILE A 38 -1.22 9.90 11.56
C ILE A 38 -0.19 8.79 11.35
N LEU A 39 0.74 8.95 10.40
CA LEU A 39 1.74 7.92 10.08
C LEU A 39 2.69 7.67 11.25
N THR A 40 3.07 8.71 12.00
CA THR A 40 3.93 8.58 13.19
C THR A 40 3.30 7.65 14.22
N ASP A 41 1.99 7.76 14.42
CA ASP A 41 1.21 6.95 15.36
C ASP A 41 0.76 5.59 14.81
N SER A 42 0.96 5.34 13.51
CA SER A 42 0.52 4.12 12.83
C SER A 42 1.58 3.03 12.83
N ASP A 43 1.15 1.77 12.86
CA ASP A 43 2.04 0.62 12.68
C ASP A 43 2.22 0.33 11.19
N VAL A 44 3.47 0.23 10.75
CA VAL A 44 3.82 -0.16 9.38
C VAL A 44 4.37 -1.58 9.40
N GLU A 45 3.68 -2.49 8.71
CA GLU A 45 4.11 -3.86 8.52
C GLU A 45 4.58 -4.08 7.08
N TYR A 46 5.49 -5.03 6.90
CA TYR A 46 5.99 -5.42 5.59
C TYR A 46 5.83 -6.92 5.39
N ILE A 47 5.23 -7.29 4.26
CA ILE A 47 5.01 -8.67 3.86
C ILE A 47 5.54 -8.86 2.44
N PHE A 48 6.36 -9.90 2.25
CA PHE A 48 6.80 -10.33 0.93
C PHE A 48 6.10 -11.63 0.56
N ASN A 49 5.39 -11.64 -0.56
CA ASN A 49 4.83 -12.87 -1.12
C ASN A 49 5.82 -13.47 -2.13
N ALA A 50 6.41 -14.62 -1.79
CA ALA A 50 7.39 -15.29 -2.64
C ALA A 50 6.79 -15.93 -3.91
N GLU A 51 5.50 -16.21 -3.95
CA GLU A 51 4.82 -16.78 -5.13
C GLU A 51 4.57 -15.70 -6.18
N SER A 52 4.03 -14.55 -5.76
CA SER A 52 3.74 -13.42 -6.67
C SER A 52 4.90 -12.44 -6.83
N LEU A 53 5.95 -12.57 -6.00
CA LEU A 53 7.07 -11.65 -5.88
C LEU A 53 6.62 -10.20 -5.59
N GLU A 54 5.56 -10.06 -4.79
CA GLU A 54 4.94 -8.77 -4.48
C GLU A 54 5.36 -8.28 -3.09
N HIS A 55 5.82 -7.03 -3.01
CA HIS A 55 6.22 -6.37 -1.77
C HIS A 55 5.07 -5.53 -1.23
N THR A 56 4.56 -5.85 -0.03
CA THR A 56 3.38 -5.16 0.52
C THR A 56 3.74 -4.39 1.78
N PHE A 57 3.43 -3.10 1.81
CA PHE A 57 3.48 -2.25 3.00
C PHE A 57 2.07 -2.05 3.54
N PHE A 58 1.80 -2.50 4.75
CA PHE A 58 0.53 -2.29 5.44
C PHE A 58 0.68 -1.15 6.44
N ILE A 59 -0.16 -0.13 6.33
CA ILE A 59 -0.29 0.95 7.31
C ILE A 59 -1.57 0.67 8.11
N ARG A 60 -1.38 0.26 9.37
CA ARG A 60 -2.47 0.05 10.32
C ARG A 60 -2.74 1.35 11.06
N LEU A 61 -3.94 1.87 10.85
CA LEU A 61 -4.44 3.10 11.42
C LEU A 61 -5.29 2.81 12.67
N LYS A 62 -5.40 3.81 13.55
CA LYS A 62 -6.33 3.77 14.69
C LYS A 62 -7.79 3.86 14.22
N ASP A 63 -8.71 3.27 14.99
CA ASP A 63 -10.15 3.23 14.66
C ASP A 63 -10.79 4.62 14.56
N GLU A 64 -10.22 5.61 15.24
CA GLU A 64 -10.66 7.01 15.23
C GLU A 64 -10.39 7.75 13.91
N ILE A 65 -9.54 7.18 13.04
CA ILE A 65 -9.20 7.79 11.74
C ILE A 65 -10.37 7.60 10.78
N THR A 66 -10.87 8.71 10.23
CA THR A 66 -12.08 8.70 9.38
C THR A 66 -11.77 8.23 7.95
N PRO A 67 -12.78 7.79 7.17
CA PRO A 67 -12.59 7.43 5.77
C PRO A 67 -11.98 8.56 4.91
N GLU A 68 -12.32 9.81 5.19
CA GLU A 68 -11.75 10.97 4.50
C GLU A 68 -10.26 11.16 4.82
N GLU A 69 -9.86 10.91 6.08
CA GLU A 69 -8.46 10.92 6.48
C GLU A 69 -7.69 9.74 5.87
N ILE A 70 -8.30 8.56 5.76
CA ILE A 70 -7.72 7.40 5.05
C ILE A 70 -7.48 7.74 3.58
N GLN A 71 -8.45 8.36 2.91
CA GLN A 71 -8.28 8.81 1.52
C GLN A 71 -7.17 9.85 1.41
N SER A 72 -7.14 10.83 2.32
CA SER A 72 -6.08 11.85 2.36
C SER A 72 -4.68 11.25 2.57
N MET A 73 -4.58 10.21 3.41
CA MET A 73 -3.36 9.42 3.59
C MET A 73 -2.95 8.75 2.27
N ALA A 74 -3.88 8.06 1.61
CA ALA A 74 -3.61 7.36 0.34
C ALA A 74 -3.13 8.32 -0.75
N ASP A 75 -3.78 9.47 -0.89
CA ASP A 75 -3.36 10.50 -1.84
C ASP A 75 -1.97 11.03 -1.51
N THR A 76 -1.68 11.30 -0.24
CA THR A 76 -0.36 11.80 0.18
C THR A 76 0.74 10.78 -0.10
N VAL A 77 0.49 9.49 0.15
CA VAL A 77 1.42 8.40 -0.23
C VAL A 77 1.63 8.42 -1.73
N LEU A 78 0.54 8.40 -2.51
CA LEU A 78 0.61 8.34 -3.96
C LEU A 78 1.38 9.52 -4.56
N ASP A 79 1.10 10.74 -4.10
CA ASP A 79 1.76 11.96 -4.57
C ASP A 79 3.25 11.98 -4.19
N THR A 80 3.58 11.55 -2.96
CA THR A 80 4.97 11.44 -2.49
C THR A 80 5.76 10.43 -3.33
N LEU A 81 5.17 9.26 -3.62
CA LEU A 81 5.83 8.22 -4.41
C LEU A 81 5.96 8.60 -5.90
N LYS A 82 4.97 9.33 -6.46
CA LYS A 82 5.05 9.83 -7.85
C LYS A 82 6.12 10.91 -8.03
N ALA A 83 6.37 11.72 -7.01
CA ALA A 83 7.40 12.75 -7.03
C ALA A 83 8.82 12.17 -6.87
N LEU A 84 8.94 10.89 -6.50
CA LEU A 84 10.22 10.25 -6.23
C LEU A 84 10.91 9.78 -7.52
N GLU A 85 12.15 10.19 -7.72
CA GLU A 85 12.95 9.79 -8.90
C GLU A 85 13.66 8.43 -8.72
N VAL A 86 13.54 7.81 -7.56
CA VAL A 86 14.15 6.52 -7.23
C VAL A 86 13.09 5.43 -7.02
N PRO A 87 13.41 4.14 -7.26
CA PRO A 87 12.48 3.05 -7.00
C PRO A 87 12.08 2.97 -5.52
N VAL A 88 10.83 2.58 -5.27
CA VAL A 88 10.31 2.36 -3.91
C VAL A 88 10.96 1.15 -3.26
N VAL A 89 11.08 0.05 -4.01
CA VAL A 89 11.78 -1.17 -3.60
C VAL A 89 12.76 -1.56 -4.70
N GLN A 90 14.03 -1.71 -4.34
CA GLN A 90 15.08 -2.16 -5.23
C GLN A 90 15.95 -3.20 -4.52
N ILE A 91 16.28 -4.29 -5.21
CA ILE A 91 17.13 -5.38 -4.72
C ILE A 91 18.23 -5.60 -5.73
N GLU A 92 19.50 -5.44 -5.34
CA GLU A 92 20.64 -5.67 -6.26
C GLU A 92 20.52 -4.93 -7.58
N ASP A 93 19.98 -3.72 -7.49
CA ASP A 93 19.72 -2.78 -8.58
C ASP A 93 18.48 -3.09 -9.46
N ASP A 94 17.78 -4.20 -9.21
CA ASP A 94 16.50 -4.52 -9.86
C ASP A 94 15.30 -3.90 -9.13
N VAL A 95 14.43 -3.23 -9.90
CA VAL A 95 13.18 -2.65 -9.42
C VAL A 95 12.15 -3.74 -9.11
N GLN A 96 11.56 -3.69 -7.93
CA GLN A 96 10.58 -4.67 -7.50
C GLN A 96 9.14 -4.13 -7.56
N ARG A 97 8.17 -5.03 -7.70
CA ARG A 97 6.74 -4.71 -7.62
C ARG A 97 6.34 -4.48 -6.18
N TYR A 98 5.46 -3.52 -5.95
CA TYR A 98 4.99 -3.25 -4.60
C TYR A 98 3.57 -2.72 -4.58
N GLN A 99 2.96 -2.83 -3.41
CA GLN A 99 1.69 -2.21 -3.08
C GLN A 99 1.72 -1.64 -1.66
N VAL A 100 0.90 -0.60 -1.43
CA VAL A 100 0.69 0.01 -0.12
C VAL A 100 -0.79 -0.14 0.23
N ILE A 101 -1.07 -0.73 1.39
CA ILE A 101 -2.42 -0.94 1.89
C ILE A 101 -2.58 -0.09 3.15
N ILE A 102 -3.62 0.75 3.16
CA ILE A 102 -3.93 1.63 4.29
C ILE A 102 -5.27 1.20 4.85
N THR A 103 -5.32 0.90 6.15
CA THR A 103 -6.52 0.34 6.78
C THR A 103 -6.56 0.62 8.27
N ASN A 104 -7.75 0.87 8.80
CA ASN A 104 -8.04 0.94 10.24
C ASN A 104 -8.76 -0.34 10.74
N TYR A 105 -8.55 -1.48 10.07
CA TYR A 105 -9.35 -2.71 10.18
C TYR A 105 -10.01 -2.96 11.55
N HIS A 106 -11.33 -2.77 11.60
CA HIS A 106 -12.21 -3.75 12.24
C HIS A 106 -12.58 -4.78 11.15
N GLU A 107 -12.40 -6.07 11.41
CA GLU A 107 -13.08 -7.12 10.65
C GLU A 107 -14.40 -7.52 11.36
N PRO A 108 -15.57 -6.91 11.09
CA PRO A 108 -16.85 -7.55 11.45
C PRO A 108 -17.32 -8.55 10.40
N GLU A 109 -16.73 -8.59 9.20
CA GLU A 109 -17.36 -9.24 8.05
C GLU A 109 -16.68 -10.51 7.52
N ILE A 110 -15.40 -10.77 7.82
CA ILE A 110 -14.75 -12.03 7.39
C ILE A 110 -15.28 -13.24 8.20
N ILE A 111 -15.78 -13.00 9.42
CA ILE A 111 -16.35 -14.03 10.32
C ILE A 111 -17.89 -13.95 10.41
N GLY A 112 -18.54 -13.10 9.61
CA GLY A 112 -19.99 -13.12 9.41
C GLY A 112 -20.87 -12.89 10.65
N LEU A 113 -20.37 -12.27 11.72
CA LEU A 113 -21.14 -12.15 12.96
C LEU A 113 -21.90 -10.83 13.11
N ASN A 114 -21.52 -9.74 12.43
CA ASN A 114 -22.24 -8.46 12.50
C ASN A 114 -22.22 -7.72 11.16
N LYS A 115 -23.08 -8.16 10.22
CA LYS A 115 -23.32 -7.41 8.97
C LYS A 115 -24.21 -6.21 9.26
N THR A 116 -23.70 -5.00 9.05
CA THR A 116 -24.56 -3.81 8.95
C THR A 116 -24.96 -3.63 7.48
N PRO A 117 -26.24 -3.66 7.11
CA PRO A 117 -26.64 -3.58 5.71
C PRO A 117 -26.19 -2.26 5.06
N GLY A 118 -25.36 -2.35 4.02
CA GLY A 118 -24.97 -1.20 3.18
C GLY A 118 -23.60 -0.55 3.47
N MET A 119 -22.80 -1.10 4.39
CA MET A 119 -21.42 -0.64 4.66
C MET A 119 -20.39 -1.78 4.56
N SER A 120 -20.61 -2.72 3.65
CA SER A 120 -19.58 -3.72 3.36
C SER A 120 -18.49 -3.07 2.52
N SER A 121 -17.25 -3.12 3.00
CA SER A 121 -16.06 -2.72 2.25
C SER A 121 -16.01 -3.40 0.87
N GLY A 122 -16.59 -4.60 0.74
CA GLY A 122 -16.79 -5.27 -0.55
C GLY A 122 -17.51 -4.41 -1.59
N GLN A 123 -18.53 -3.62 -1.23
CA GLN A 123 -19.26 -2.79 -2.20
C GLN A 123 -18.42 -1.61 -2.74
N VAL A 124 -17.45 -1.12 -1.94
CA VAL A 124 -16.53 -0.03 -2.33
C VAL A 124 -15.39 -0.56 -3.20
N PHE A 125 -14.93 -1.79 -2.98
CA PHE A 125 -13.83 -2.39 -3.74
C PHE A 125 -14.27 -3.15 -5.01
N MET A 126 -15.55 -3.52 -5.11
CA MET A 126 -16.07 -4.22 -6.30
C MET A 126 -15.90 -3.47 -7.62
N PRO A 127 -16.00 -2.12 -7.71
CA PRO A 127 -15.68 -1.38 -8.93
C PRO A 127 -14.23 -1.53 -9.37
N ILE A 128 -13.29 -1.59 -8.41
CA ILE A 128 -11.85 -1.74 -8.67
C ILE A 128 -11.54 -3.19 -9.09
N ILE A 129 -12.13 -4.17 -8.40
CA ILE A 129 -11.96 -5.59 -8.73
C ILE A 129 -12.63 -5.95 -10.07
N SER A 130 -13.78 -5.34 -10.37
CA SER A 130 -14.46 -5.54 -11.65
C SER A 130 -13.77 -4.82 -12.82
N SER A 131 -13.11 -3.68 -12.60
CA SER A 131 -12.30 -3.04 -13.66
C SER A 131 -11.06 -3.87 -14.01
N LEU A 132 -10.44 -4.52 -13.01
CA LEU A 132 -9.31 -5.44 -13.21
C LEU A 132 -9.73 -6.75 -13.91
N ASN A 133 -10.97 -7.20 -13.71
CA ASN A 133 -11.53 -8.40 -14.33
C ASN A 133 -12.37 -8.14 -15.60
N ALA A 134 -12.40 -6.90 -16.10
CA ALA A 134 -13.16 -6.56 -17.31
C ALA A 134 -12.48 -7.19 -18.55
N PRO A 135 -13.23 -7.90 -19.43
CA PRO A 135 -12.67 -8.50 -20.63
C PRO A 135 -12.00 -7.44 -21.52
N GLY A 136 -10.73 -7.65 -21.87
CA GLY A 136 -9.98 -6.81 -22.81
C GLY A 136 -8.95 -5.84 -22.21
N GLN A 137 -8.74 -5.82 -20.88
CA GLN A 137 -7.66 -5.02 -20.26
C GLN A 137 -6.42 -5.82 -19.81
N LEU A 138 -6.45 -7.16 -19.94
CA LEU A 138 -5.24 -7.98 -19.81
C LEU A 138 -4.33 -7.75 -21.01
N ASN A 139 -3.11 -7.29 -20.76
CA ASN A 139 -2.07 -7.12 -21.77
C ASN A 139 -1.84 -8.46 -22.49
N PRO A 140 -2.03 -8.56 -23.81
CA PRO A 140 -1.92 -9.82 -24.56
C PRO A 140 -0.51 -10.44 -24.55
N LYS A 141 0.49 -9.76 -23.97
CA LYS A 141 1.82 -10.35 -23.73
C LYS A 141 1.88 -11.29 -22.51
N PHE A 142 0.81 -11.43 -21.74
CA PHE A 142 0.74 -12.42 -20.65
C PHE A 142 0.33 -13.83 -21.11
N SER A 143 -0.08 -14.01 -22.38
CA SER A 143 -0.26 -15.33 -22.99
C SER A 143 1.06 -15.81 -23.60
N GLY A 144 2.04 -16.10 -22.75
CA GLY A 144 3.34 -16.63 -23.15
C GLY A 144 3.71 -17.87 -22.35
N GLY A 145 3.19 -19.02 -22.80
CA GLY A 145 3.82 -20.34 -22.73
C GLY A 145 4.23 -20.92 -21.37
N TYR A 146 3.42 -21.87 -20.88
CA TYR A 146 3.99 -23.14 -20.45
C TYR A 146 3.48 -24.20 -21.41
N ASP A 147 4.27 -24.50 -22.44
CA ASP A 147 4.12 -25.75 -23.18
C ASP A 147 4.69 -26.87 -22.30
N SER A 148 3.79 -27.72 -21.80
CA SER A 148 4.10 -29.08 -21.32
C SER A 148 3.49 -30.08 -22.28
#